data_AF-A0AAN0S6I4-F1
#
_entry.id   AF-A0AAN0S6I4-F1
#
_cell.length_a   1.000
_cell.length_b   1.000
_cell.length_c   1.000
_cell.angle_alpha   90.00
_cell.angle_beta   90.00
_cell.angle_gamma   90.00
#
_symmetry.space_group_name_H-M   'P 1'
#
loop_
_entity.id
_entity.type
_entity.pdbx_description
1 polymer ?
#
loop_
_entity_poly.entity_id
_entity_poly.type
_entity_poly.pdbx_seq_one_letter_code
_entity_poly.pdbx_strand_id
1 'polypeptide(L)' 'MTNLQSDDCLYQQDIVDYLVKQNNEQHLKENADGNQALSTKVINKFRVDSGENVVWVKSDKYWRYRVPEDEEGREARG' A
#
# COMPACT_ATOMS: atom_id res chain seq x y z
N MET A 1 -1.39 -12.48 8.64
CA MET A 1 -0.74 -12.43 7.31
C MET A 1 -1.83 -12.02 6.33
N THR A 2 -1.99 -10.73 6.12
CA THR A 2 -2.93 -10.15 5.17
C THR A 2 -2.25 -10.12 3.80
N ASN A 3 -2.82 -10.83 2.84
CA ASN A 3 -2.39 -10.82 1.44
C ASN A 3 -3.56 -10.27 0.63
N LEU A 4 -3.27 -9.40 -0.35
CA LEU A 4 -4.28 -8.79 -1.22
C LEU A 4 -5.21 -9.82 -1.89
N GLN A 5 -4.72 -11.04 -2.14
CA GLN A 5 -5.51 -12.14 -2.72
C GLN A 5 -6.50 -12.81 -1.75
N SER A 6 -6.34 -12.64 -0.44
CA SER A 6 -7.19 -13.30 0.57
C SER A 6 -8.09 -12.33 1.33
N ASP A 7 -7.66 -11.09 1.54
CA ASP A 7 -8.37 -10.10 2.36
C ASP A 7 -9.06 -9.00 1.54
N ASP A 8 -8.95 -9.06 0.20
CA ASP A 8 -9.43 -8.04 -0.76
C ASP A 8 -8.77 -6.65 -0.62
N CYS A 9 -8.02 -6.44 0.47
CA CYS A 9 -7.29 -5.23 0.80
C CYS A 9 -5.91 -5.54 1.41
N LEU A 10 -4.99 -4.59 1.26
CA LEU A 10 -3.63 -4.66 1.78
C LEU A 10 -3.29 -3.32 2.43
N TYR A 11 -3.26 -3.29 3.76
CA TYR A 11 -2.92 -2.09 4.51
C TYR A 11 -1.42 -1.82 4.46
N GLN A 12 -1.05 -0.54 4.31
CA GLN A 12 0.36 -0.16 4.40
C GLN A 12 0.97 -0.54 5.76
N GLN A 13 0.17 -0.47 6.83
CA GLN A 13 0.65 -0.82 8.16
C GLN A 13 1.05 -2.29 8.29
N ASP A 14 0.34 -3.22 7.63
CA ASP A 14 0.70 -4.64 7.62
C ASP A 14 2.04 -4.87 6.92
N ILE A 15 2.29 -4.16 5.82
CA ILE A 15 3.56 -4.25 5.09
C ILE A 15 4.69 -3.66 5.95
N VAL A 16 4.45 -2.55 6.64
CA VAL A 16 5.42 -1.95 7.55
C VAL A 16 5.77 -2.93 8.67
N ASP A 17 4.77 -3.49 9.35
CA ASP A 17 4.96 -4.48 10.42
C ASP A 17 5.72 -5.72 9.92
N TYR A 18 5.36 -6.21 8.72
CA TYR A 18 6.08 -7.31 8.08
C TYR A 18 7.55 -6.96 7.81
N LEU A 19 7.84 -5.79 7.25
CA LEU A 19 9.21 -5.36 6.96
C LEU A 19 10.03 -5.19 8.23
N VAL A 20 9.46 -4.63 9.30
CA VAL A 20 10.12 -4.53 10.61
C VAL A 20 10.42 -5.93 11.17
N LYS A 21 9.45 -6.85 11.15
CA LYS A 21 9.65 -8.24 11.60
C LYS A 21 10.74 -8.97 10.80
N GLN A 22 10.90 -8.62 9.53
CA GLN A 22 11.94 -9.18 8.64
C GLN A 22 13.27 -8.39 8.69
N ASN A 23 13.42 -7.40 9.58
CA ASN A 23 14.60 -6.53 9.67
C ASN A 23 14.94 -5.82 8.32
N ASN A 24 13.90 -5.48 7.56
CA ASN A 24 13.98 -4.90 6.21
C ASN A 24 13.60 -3.42 6.19
N GLU A 25 13.97 -2.69 7.25
CA GLU A 25 13.61 -1.29 7.48
C GLU A 25 14.24 -0.34 6.46
N GLN A 26 15.23 -0.79 5.66
CA GLN A 26 15.76 -0.01 4.52
C GLN A 26 14.69 0.32 3.46
N HIS A 27 13.57 -0.39 3.47
CA HIS A 27 12.42 -0.16 2.60
C HIS A 27 11.39 0.79 3.21
N LEU A 28 11.61 1.25 4.44
CA LEU A 28 10.76 2.18 5.16
C LEU A 28 11.33 3.61 5.11
N LYS A 29 10.50 4.58 5.43
CA LYS A 29 10.87 5.97 5.68
C LYS A 29 10.06 6.48 6.86
N GLU A 30 10.65 7.38 7.63
CA GLU A 30 9.90 8.15 8.61
C GLU A 30 9.15 9.28 7.90
N ASN A 31 7.88 9.49 8.24
CA ASN A 31 7.11 10.63 7.76
C ASN A 31 7.24 11.82 8.71
N ALA A 32 6.66 12.97 8.36
CA ALA A 32 6.74 14.19 9.18
C ALA A 32 6.12 14.07 10.60
N ASP A 33 5.36 13.01 10.84
CA ASP A 33 4.69 12.71 12.11
C ASP A 33 5.51 11.74 12.98
N GLY A 34 6.69 11.31 12.52
CA GLY A 34 7.52 10.32 13.22
C GLY A 34 7.09 8.87 13.02
N ASN A 35 6.14 8.60 12.12
CA ASN A 35 5.66 7.24 11.85
C ASN A 35 6.45 6.58 10.71
N GLN A 36 6.71 5.27 10.84
CA GLN A 36 7.25 4.46 9.76
C GLN A 36 6.20 4.27 8.65
N ALA A 37 6.60 4.57 7.42
CA ALA A 37 5.81 4.39 6.21
C ALA A 37 6.66 3.74 5.12
N LEU A 38 6.05 3.21 4.06
CA LEU A 38 6.81 2.69 2.93
C LEU A 38 7.58 3.80 2.23
N SER A 39 8.83 3.50 1.88
CA SER A 39 9.62 4.39 1.05
C SER A 39 8.95 4.64 -0.29
N THR A 40 9.08 5.86 -0.81
CA THR A 40 8.49 6.24 -2.12
C THR A 40 8.96 5.31 -3.24
N LYS A 41 10.18 4.77 -3.16
CA LYS A 41 10.70 3.75 -4.08
C LYS A 41 9.86 2.48 -4.10
N VAL A 42 9.48 1.97 -2.93
CA VAL A 42 8.67 0.75 -2.79
C VAL A 42 7.26 1.00 -3.30
N ILE A 43 6.65 2.12 -2.93
CA ILE A 43 5.31 2.50 -3.40
C ILE A 43 5.29 2.62 -4.93
N ASN A 44 6.27 3.29 -5.53
CA ASN A 44 6.34 3.44 -6.98
C ASN A 44 6.54 2.10 -7.68
N LYS A 45 7.42 1.25 -7.15
CA LYS A 45 7.65 -0.07 -7.73
C LYS A 45 6.41 -0.95 -7.62
N PHE A 46 5.77 -0.98 -6.46
CA PHE A 46 4.51 -1.68 -6.24
C PHE A 46 3.43 -1.20 -7.22
N ARG A 47 3.29 0.12 -7.41
CA ARG A 47 2.31 0.71 -8.34
C ARG A 47 2.51 0.25 -9.79
N VAL A 48 3.75 0.04 -10.21
CA VAL A 48 4.09 -0.47 -11.54
C VAL A 48 3.80 -1.96 -11.61
N ASP A 49 4.30 -2.74 -10.65
CA ASP A 49 4.17 -4.21 -10.63
C ASP A 49 2.71 -4.67 -10.43
N SER A 50 1.90 -3.91 -9.70
CA SER A 50 0.50 -4.26 -9.40
C SER A 50 -0.47 -4.03 -10.57
N GLY A 51 -0.05 -3.31 -11.62
CA GLY A 51 -0.91 -2.99 -12.76
C GLY A 51 -2.16 -2.18 -12.40
N GLU A 52 -3.04 -1.91 -13.37
CA GLU A 52 -4.20 -0.99 -13.28
C GLU A 52 -5.38 -1.47 -12.43
N ASN A 53 -5.32 -2.75 -12.07
CA ASN A 53 -6.36 -3.41 -11.28
C ASN A 53 -6.22 -3.13 -9.79
N VAL A 54 -5.17 -2.44 -9.35
CA VAL A 54 -4.97 -2.09 -7.94
C VAL A 54 -5.04 -0.57 -7.78
N VAL A 55 -5.89 -0.15 -6.85
CA VAL A 55 -6.13 1.24 -6.48
C VAL A 55 -5.69 1.49 -5.04
N TRP A 56 -5.21 2.70 -4.78
CA TRP A 56 -4.80 3.16 -3.46
C TRP A 56 -5.91 3.99 -2.82
N VAL A 57 -6.38 3.58 -1.64
CA VAL A 57 -7.35 4.31 -0.84
C VAL A 57 -6.60 5.19 0.15
N LYS A 58 -6.51 6.49 -0.17
CA LYS A 58 -5.70 7.43 0.60
C LYS A 58 -6.23 7.68 2.02
N SER A 59 -7.55 7.68 2.20
CA SER A 59 -8.21 7.93 3.49
C SER A 59 -7.78 6.92 4.56
N ASP A 60 -7.77 5.64 4.18
CA ASP A 60 -7.51 4.51 5.08
C ASP A 60 -6.14 3.84 4.86
N LYS A 61 -5.35 4.35 3.91
CA LYS A 61 -3.97 3.92 3.63
C LYS A 61 -3.84 2.42 3.30
N TYR A 62 -4.70 1.92 2.41
CA TYR A 62 -4.63 0.55 1.91
C TYR A 62 -4.77 0.45 0.39
N TRP A 63 -4.27 -0.64 -0.18
CA TRP A 63 -4.50 -1.03 -1.57
C TRP A 63 -5.64 -2.04 -1.65
N ARG A 64 -6.47 -1.94 -2.67
CA ARG A 64 -7.49 -2.96 -2.99
C ARG A 64 -7.60 -3.15 -4.49
N TYR A 65 -8.32 -4.19 -4.91
CA TYR A 65 -8.69 -4.31 -6.31
C TYR A 65 -9.67 -3.20 -6.73
N ARG A 66 -9.54 -2.75 -7.98
CA ARG A 66 -10.44 -1.79 -8.61
C ARG A 66 -11.84 -2.39 -8.67
N VAL A 67 -12.83 -1.60 -8.29
CA VAL A 67 -14.26 -1.90 -8.50
C VAL A 67 -14.81 -1.05 -9.66
N PRO A 68 -15.94 -1.44 -10.27
CA PRO A 68 -16.54 -0.70 -11.38
C PRO A 68 -16.89 0.76 -11.07
N GLU A 69 -17.07 1.08 -9.79
CA GLU A 69 -17.41 2.42 -9.28
C GLU A 69 -16.18 3.34 -9.15
N ASP A 70 -14.96 2.80 -9.23
CA ASP A 70 -13.74 3.61 -9.11
C ASP A 70 -13.53 4.49 -10.34
N GLU A 71 -13.20 5.75 -10.09
CA GLU A 71 -12.82 6.70 -11.13
C GLU A 71 -11.58 6.22 -11.91
N GLU A 72 -11.39 6.79 -13.11
CA GLU A 72 -10.16 6.63 -13.86
C GLU A 72 -8.99 7.21 -13.05
N GLY A 73 -7.98 6.39 -12.76
CA GLY A 73 -6.87 6.77 -11.89
C GLY A 73 -6.39 5.65 -10.98
N ARG A 74 -5.34 5.90 -10.20
CA ARG A 74 -4.80 4.92 -9.23
C ARG A 74 -5.16 5.23 -7.79
N GLU A 75 -6.06 6.19 -7.60
CA GLU A 75 -6.53 6.64 -6.30
C GLU A 75 -8.04 6.40 -6.25
N ALA A 76 -8.48 5.69 -5.21
CA ALA A 76 -9.89 5.50 -4.93
C ALA A 76 -10.29 6.45 -3.80
N ARG A 77 -11.44 7.11 -3.96
CA ARG A 77 -12.10 7.82 -2.86
C ARG A 77 -12.79 6.76 -2.01
N GLY A 78 -12.22 6.50 -0.83
CA GLY A 78 -12.83 5.60 0.17
C GLY A 78 -14.16 6.13 0.65
#